data_AF-A0A9N9AY38-F1
#
_entry.id   AF-A0A9N9AY38-F1
#
_cell.length_a   1.000
_cell.length_b   1.000
_cell.length_c   1.000
_cell.angle_alpha   90.00
_cell.angle_beta   90.00
_cell.angle_gamma   90.00
#
_symmetry.space_group_name_H-M   'P 1'
#
loop_
_entity.id
_entity.type
_entity.pdbx_description
1 polymer ?
#
loop_
_entity_poly.entity_id
_entity_poly.type
_entity_poly.pdbx_seq_one_letter_code
_entity_poly.pdbx_strand_id
1 'polypeptide(L)'
;MDVVANVCELTTKYKQTNFTLELLWKHGKKPMGRSSDISGNSHKVVKENECEEEDFSRLAVKIKISPEEFFISSFLKLPGCVPIDVRASFNKLYSRSEVQKGSSLKFYLKMCDLGGKIDMPINRMRDYYKTVKENDSIESAKHMREVAEYCIIDALRCQQLMVKRNVINDNKEVASIAYVSLFDAHYRANGMR
;
A
#
# COMPACT_ATOMS: atom_id res chain seq x y z
N MET A 1 3.23 -4.55 -23.24
CA MET A 1 2.07 -3.67 -23.50
C MET A 1 0.96 -3.98 -22.48
N ASP A 2 1.27 -4.10 -21.18
CA ASP A 2 0.42 -4.92 -20.27
C ASP A 2 0.06 -4.25 -18.95
N VAL A 3 0.01 -2.92 -18.91
CA VAL A 3 -0.45 -2.20 -17.70
C VAL A 3 -1.93 -1.79 -17.83
N VAL A 4 -2.41 -1.53 -19.04
CA VAL A 4 -3.79 -1.09 -19.30
C VAL A 4 -4.80 -2.24 -19.18
N ALA A 5 -4.40 -3.47 -19.57
CA ALA A 5 -5.25 -4.65 -19.46
C ALA A 5 -5.57 -5.02 -17.99
N ASN A 6 -4.64 -4.76 -17.07
CA ASN A 6 -4.78 -5.14 -15.66
C ASN A 6 -5.79 -4.28 -14.90
N VAL A 7 -5.96 -3.00 -15.28
CA VAL A 7 -6.94 -2.10 -14.64
C VAL A 7 -8.38 -2.49 -15.02
N CYS A 8 -8.59 -2.98 -16.25
CA CYS A 8 -9.90 -3.44 -16.72
C CYS A 8 -10.31 -4.78 -16.06
N GLU A 9 -9.36 -5.68 -15.83
CA GLU A 9 -9.62 -6.91 -15.07
C GLU A 9 -9.91 -6.64 -13.59
N LEU A 10 -9.23 -5.68 -12.97
CA LEU A 10 -9.43 -5.32 -11.56
C LEU A 10 -10.82 -4.72 -11.30
N THR A 11 -11.32 -3.89 -12.22
CA THR A 11 -12.68 -3.32 -12.11
C THR A 11 -13.77 -4.37 -12.31
N THR A 12 -13.54 -5.38 -13.15
CA THR A 12 -14.46 -6.49 -13.38
C THR A 12 -14.45 -7.47 -12.20
N LYS A 13 -13.27 -7.80 -11.66
CA LYS A 13 -13.12 -8.62 -10.44
C LYS A 13 -13.79 -7.95 -9.22
N TYR A 14 -13.66 -6.63 -9.07
CA TYR A 14 -14.31 -5.89 -7.97
C TYR A 14 -15.85 -5.93 -8.06
N LYS A 15 -16.44 -5.91 -9.26
CA LYS A 15 -17.89 -6.09 -9.42
C LYS A 15 -18.34 -7.52 -9.10
N GLN A 16 -17.54 -8.52 -9.47
CA GLN A 16 -17.84 -9.94 -9.23
C GLN A 16 -17.77 -10.32 -7.74
N THR A 17 -16.77 -9.80 -7.02
CA THR A 17 -16.58 -10.08 -5.57
C THR A 17 -17.64 -9.45 -4.69
N ASN A 18 -18.20 -8.29 -5.07
CA ASN A 18 -19.33 -7.69 -4.35
C ASN A 18 -20.61 -8.53 -4.47
N PHE A 19 -20.80 -9.26 -5.57
CA PHE A 19 -21.95 -10.16 -5.75
C PHE A 19 -21.83 -11.45 -4.93
N THR A 20 -20.62 -12.00 -4.76
CA THR A 20 -20.38 -13.21 -3.96
C THR A 20 -20.37 -12.97 -2.45
N LEU A 21 -19.94 -11.78 -2.00
CA LEU A 21 -19.96 -11.43 -0.56
C LEU A 21 -21.38 -11.23 -0.02
N GLU A 22 -22.32 -10.74 -0.84
CA GLU A 22 -23.76 -10.71 -0.47
C GLU A 22 -24.37 -12.11 -0.29
N LEU A 23 -23.89 -13.10 -1.05
CA LEU A 23 -24.35 -14.50 -0.97
C LEU A 23 -23.79 -15.23 0.25
N LEU A 24 -22.53 -14.96 0.63
CA LEU A 24 -21.86 -15.56 1.79
C LEU A 24 -22.41 -15.04 3.13
N TRP A 25 -22.84 -13.77 3.20
CA TRP A 25 -23.47 -13.24 4.42
C TRP A 25 -24.84 -13.88 4.71
N LYS A 26 -25.54 -14.37 3.68
CA LYS A 26 -26.89 -14.97 3.81
C LYS A 26 -26.91 -16.39 4.38
N HIS A 27 -25.77 -17.09 4.43
CA HIS A 27 -25.73 -18.50 4.84
C HIS A 27 -24.58 -18.82 5.81
N GLY A 28 -24.89 -18.78 7.12
CA GLY A 28 -24.42 -19.83 8.04
C GLY A 28 -23.31 -19.49 9.03
N LYS A 29 -23.70 -19.26 10.29
CA LYS A 29 -22.89 -19.57 11.48
C LYS A 29 -23.01 -21.07 11.85
N LYS A 30 -21.91 -21.72 12.26
CA LYS A 30 -21.77 -22.57 13.48
C LYS A 30 -20.32 -23.11 13.64
N PRO A 31 -19.74 -23.16 14.86
CA PRO A 31 -18.40 -23.72 15.13
C PRO A 31 -18.41 -25.00 16.02
N MET A 32 -17.28 -25.75 16.00
CA MET A 32 -16.77 -26.83 16.89
C MET A 32 -16.31 -28.05 16.06
N GLY A 33 -15.23 -28.78 16.36
CA GLY A 33 -14.36 -28.84 17.52
C GLY A 33 -13.21 -29.83 17.31
N ARG A 34 -12.36 -29.93 18.34
CA ARG A 34 -11.09 -30.66 18.52
C ARG A 34 -11.20 -32.19 18.49
N SER A 35 -10.16 -32.91 18.05
CA SER A 35 -9.71 -34.18 18.65
C SER A 35 -8.30 -34.58 18.17
N SER A 36 -7.61 -35.37 18.99
CA SER A 36 -6.17 -35.55 19.09
C SER A 36 -5.64 -36.95 18.67
N ASP A 37 -4.31 -37.01 18.54
CA ASP A 37 -3.34 -38.13 18.71
C ASP A 37 -3.36 -39.37 17.80
N ILE A 38 -2.18 -39.75 17.26
CA ILE A 38 -1.37 -40.94 17.64
C ILE A 38 -0.17 -41.14 16.67
N SER A 39 0.87 -41.72 17.26
CA SER A 39 2.31 -41.89 16.96
C SER A 39 2.78 -42.73 15.77
N GLY A 40 4.04 -42.50 15.34
CA GLY A 40 5.01 -43.59 15.12
C GLY A 40 5.84 -43.65 13.81
N ASN A 41 7.11 -43.21 13.91
CA ASN A 41 8.34 -43.88 13.40
C ASN A 41 8.96 -43.55 12.00
N SER A 42 10.04 -42.75 12.05
CA SER A 42 11.41 -42.93 11.53
C SER A 42 11.77 -43.05 10.03
N HIS A 43 12.43 -41.96 9.58
CA HIS A 43 13.60 -41.82 8.70
C HIS A 43 13.50 -42.02 7.16
N LYS A 44 13.66 -40.90 6.43
CA LYS A 44 14.81 -40.65 5.55
C LYS A 44 14.99 -39.14 5.28
N VAL A 45 16.23 -38.69 5.47
CA VAL A 45 16.72 -37.32 5.29
C VAL A 45 16.47 -36.83 3.87
N VAL A 46 15.64 -35.80 3.74
CA VAL A 46 15.78 -34.79 2.69
C VAL A 46 16.16 -33.53 3.44
N LYS A 47 17.27 -32.90 3.07
CA LYS A 47 17.62 -31.57 3.58
C LYS A 47 16.45 -30.66 3.27
N GLU A 48 15.66 -30.36 4.29
CA GLU A 48 14.79 -29.21 4.25
C GLU A 48 15.71 -28.03 4.00
N ASN A 49 15.50 -27.35 2.87
CA ASN A 49 16.00 -26.01 2.72
C ASN A 49 15.49 -25.28 3.95
N GLU A 50 16.39 -24.86 4.83
CA GLU A 50 16.05 -23.92 5.88
C GLU A 50 15.39 -22.76 5.15
N CYS A 51 14.06 -22.70 5.21
CA CYS A 51 13.35 -21.49 4.95
C CYS A 51 13.90 -20.55 6.00
N GLU A 52 14.85 -19.71 5.60
CA GLU A 52 15.25 -18.56 6.41
C GLU A 52 13.94 -17.94 6.84
N GLU A 53 13.64 -18.02 8.15
CA GLU A 53 12.52 -17.28 8.71
C GLU A 53 12.89 -15.82 8.47
N GLU A 54 12.44 -15.28 7.34
CA GLU A 54 12.70 -13.91 6.97
C GLU A 54 12.07 -13.07 8.07
N ASP A 55 12.93 -12.56 8.95
CA ASP A 55 12.53 -11.69 10.03
C ASP A 55 11.77 -10.50 9.42
N PHE A 56 10.44 -10.51 9.57
CA PHE A 56 9.50 -9.45 9.16
C PHE A 56 9.70 -8.17 10.00
N SER A 57 10.96 -7.87 10.30
CA SER A 57 11.41 -6.67 10.96
C SER A 57 11.05 -5.45 10.11
N ARG A 58 10.53 -4.42 10.78
CA ARG A 58 10.32 -3.11 10.15
C ARG A 58 11.69 -2.52 9.86
N LEU A 59 12.07 -2.45 8.59
CA LEU A 59 13.30 -1.79 8.18
C LEU A 59 13.03 -0.31 7.93
N ALA A 60 13.94 0.54 8.38
CA ALA A 60 13.98 1.95 8.06
C ALA A 60 15.16 2.21 7.12
N VAL A 61 14.88 2.73 5.94
CA VAL A 61 15.88 3.04 4.92
C VAL A 61 15.92 4.55 4.69
N LYS A 62 17.14 5.10 4.68
CA LYS A 62 17.38 6.49 4.27
C LYS A 62 17.38 6.58 2.75
N ILE A 63 16.46 7.35 2.22
CA ILE A 63 16.33 7.70 0.81
C ILE A 63 16.92 9.10 0.63
N LYS A 64 17.89 9.27 -0.26
CA LYS A 64 18.41 10.59 -0.62
C LYS A 64 17.40 11.31 -1.52
N ILE A 65 16.97 12.52 -1.13
CA ILE A 65 16.04 13.36 -1.88
C ILE A 65 16.80 14.43 -2.67
N SER A 66 17.71 15.15 -1.99
CA SER A 66 18.65 16.09 -2.58
C SER A 66 20.06 15.82 -2.02
N PRO A 67 21.12 16.54 -2.45
CA PRO A 67 22.44 16.38 -1.85
C PRO A 67 22.46 16.55 -0.32
N GLU A 68 21.62 17.44 0.21
CA GLU A 68 21.55 17.79 1.63
C GLU A 68 20.32 17.20 2.36
N GLU A 69 19.30 16.74 1.64
CA GLU A 69 18.04 16.25 2.23
C GLU A 69 17.85 14.73 2.08
N PHE A 70 17.49 14.07 3.19
CA PHE A 70 17.15 12.66 3.24
C PHE A 70 15.73 12.46 3.76
N PHE A 71 15.06 11.43 3.25
CA PHE A 71 13.78 10.95 3.74
C PHE A 71 13.95 9.56 4.37
N ILE A 72 13.42 9.36 5.57
CA ILE A 72 13.43 8.05 6.23
C ILE A 72 12.13 7.35 5.87
N SER A 73 12.20 6.27 5.09
CA SER A 73 11.06 5.42 4.77
C SER A 73 11.14 4.16 5.61
N SER A 74 10.09 3.87 6.38
CA SER A 74 9.93 2.62 7.09
C SER A 74 8.87 1.77 6.41
N PHE A 75 9.17 0.49 6.22
CA PHE A 75 8.27 -0.44 5.56
C PHE A 75 8.45 -1.85 6.10
N LEU A 76 7.42 -2.67 5.88
CA LEU A 76 7.48 -4.10 6.10
C LEU A 76 8.21 -4.74 4.91
N LYS A 77 9.33 -5.40 5.16
CA LYS A 77 10.00 -6.19 4.12
C LYS A 77 9.16 -7.45 3.90
N LEU A 78 8.71 -7.65 2.67
CA LEU A 78 7.99 -8.84 2.24
C LEU A 78 8.75 -9.46 1.07
N PRO A 79 9.06 -10.77 1.09
CA PRO A 79 9.77 -11.42 0.00
C PRO A 79 9.00 -11.26 -1.32
N GLY A 80 9.72 -10.95 -2.40
CA GLY A 80 9.13 -10.73 -3.72
C GLY A 80 8.38 -9.40 -3.90
N CYS A 81 8.26 -8.56 -2.86
CA CYS A 81 7.61 -7.25 -2.94
C CYS A 81 8.63 -6.11 -2.85
N VAL A 82 8.47 -5.09 -3.69
CA VAL A 82 9.23 -3.84 -3.59
C VAL A 82 8.29 -2.75 -3.07
N PRO A 83 8.43 -2.29 -1.81
CA PRO A 83 7.67 -1.16 -1.32
C PRO A 83 8.10 0.11 -2.06
N ILE A 84 7.15 0.93 -2.47
CA ILE A 84 7.41 2.23 -3.12
C ILE A 84 6.56 3.26 -2.40
N ASP A 85 7.22 4.15 -1.67
CA ASP A 85 6.55 5.22 -0.96
C ASP A 85 6.26 6.38 -1.94
N VAL A 86 4.98 6.67 -2.13
CA VAL A 86 4.51 7.76 -3.01
C VAL A 86 5.08 9.11 -2.56
N ARG A 87 5.13 9.37 -1.25
CA ARG A 87 5.64 10.63 -0.72
C ARG A 87 7.13 10.75 -0.97
N ALA A 88 7.90 9.70 -0.73
CA ALA A 88 9.34 9.70 -1.02
C ALA A 88 9.60 9.89 -2.52
N SER A 89 8.86 9.18 -3.37
CA SER A 89 8.93 9.30 -4.83
C SER A 89 8.69 10.73 -5.29
N PHE A 90 7.62 11.36 -4.80
CA PHE A 90 7.26 12.71 -5.20
C PHE A 90 8.19 13.77 -4.60
N ASN A 91 8.73 13.56 -3.41
CA ASN A 91 9.78 14.42 -2.87
C ASN A 91 11.02 14.42 -3.78
N LYS A 92 11.40 13.28 -4.37
CA LYS A 92 12.50 13.22 -5.35
C LYS A 92 12.19 13.95 -6.65
N LEU A 93 10.97 13.78 -7.17
CA LEU A 93 10.53 14.41 -8.42
C LEU A 93 10.42 15.93 -8.32
N TYR A 94 10.14 16.45 -7.12
CA TYR A 94 9.92 17.86 -6.86
C TYR A 94 10.81 18.34 -5.70
N SER A 95 12.13 18.35 -5.92
CA SER A 95 13.07 18.84 -4.91
C SER A 95 12.70 20.26 -4.47
N ARG A 96 12.79 20.54 -3.16
CA ARG A 96 12.20 21.71 -2.49
C ARG A 96 12.56 23.10 -3.04
N SER A 97 13.56 23.22 -3.92
CA SER A 97 13.88 24.46 -4.64
C SER A 97 12.74 24.95 -5.55
N GLU A 98 11.92 24.03 -6.09
CA GLU A 98 10.80 24.37 -6.98
C GLU A 98 9.45 24.47 -6.24
N VAL A 99 9.35 23.88 -5.05
CA VAL A 99 8.09 23.72 -4.32
C VAL A 99 8.21 24.27 -2.90
N GLN A 100 7.67 25.47 -2.70
CA GLN A 100 7.51 26.03 -1.36
C GLN A 100 6.39 25.30 -0.59
N LYS A 101 6.80 24.54 0.43
CA LYS A 101 6.06 24.18 1.68
C LYS A 101 5.08 23.01 1.73
N GLY A 102 4.84 22.22 0.66
CA GLY A 102 3.89 21.10 0.72
C GLY A 102 4.50 19.72 0.43
N SER A 103 4.22 18.71 1.26
CA SER A 103 4.47 17.28 0.94
C SER A 103 3.26 16.39 1.25
N SER A 104 2.08 17.01 1.34
CA SER A 104 0.82 16.30 1.58
C SER A 104 0.27 15.71 0.28
N LEU A 105 -0.55 14.67 0.41
CA LEU A 105 -1.24 14.08 -0.75
C LEU A 105 -2.05 15.14 -1.52
N LYS A 106 -2.79 15.99 -0.81
CA LYS A 106 -3.57 17.10 -1.40
C LYS A 106 -2.69 18.07 -2.19
N PHE A 107 -1.48 18.34 -1.71
CA PHE A 107 -0.53 19.18 -2.41
C PHE A 107 -0.12 18.55 -3.75
N TYR A 108 0.31 17.28 -3.75
CA TYR A 108 0.72 16.59 -4.97
C TYR A 108 -0.40 16.36 -5.98
N LEU A 109 -1.64 16.14 -5.50
CA LEU A 109 -2.81 16.04 -6.37
C LEU A 109 -3.09 17.35 -7.12
N LYS A 110 -2.94 18.49 -6.44
CA LYS A 110 -3.04 19.81 -7.07
C LYS A 110 -1.93 20.02 -8.10
N MET A 111 -0.70 19.64 -7.78
CA MET A 111 0.44 19.76 -8.70
C MET A 111 0.31 18.91 -9.98
N CYS A 112 -0.44 17.80 -9.92
CA CYS A 112 -0.63 16.89 -11.05
C CYS A 112 -1.98 17.05 -11.77
N ASP A 113 -2.76 18.07 -11.41
CA ASP A 113 -4.10 18.34 -11.94
C ASP A 113 -5.08 17.14 -11.87
N LEU A 114 -4.97 16.32 -10.81
CA LEU A 114 -5.78 15.10 -10.62
C LEU A 114 -7.08 15.34 -9.84
N GLY A 115 -7.41 16.61 -9.56
CA GLY A 115 -8.55 17.02 -8.76
C GLY A 115 -8.31 16.94 -7.25
N GLY A 116 -9.25 17.47 -6.47
CA GLY A 116 -9.18 17.44 -5.01
C GLY A 116 -9.56 16.09 -4.42
N LYS A 117 -9.17 15.89 -3.16
CA LYS A 117 -9.69 14.83 -2.29
C LYS A 117 -10.60 15.44 -1.22
N ILE A 118 -11.52 14.64 -0.68
CA ILE A 118 -12.27 14.99 0.52
C ILE A 118 -11.31 14.88 1.71
N ASP A 119 -11.30 15.88 2.59
CA ASP A 119 -10.46 15.86 3.79
C ASP A 119 -11.33 15.52 5.01
N MET A 120 -10.94 14.48 5.75
CA MET A 120 -11.62 14.07 6.97
C MET A 120 -10.73 14.38 8.18
N PRO A 121 -11.09 15.38 9.02
CA PRO A 121 -10.33 15.68 10.22
C PRO A 121 -10.22 14.45 11.14
N ILE A 122 -9.04 14.22 11.71
CA ILE A 122 -8.79 13.04 12.56
C ILE A 122 -9.75 12.95 13.75
N ASN A 123 -10.15 14.10 14.31
CA ASN A 123 -11.10 14.15 15.42
C ASN A 123 -12.47 13.62 14.99
N ARG A 124 -12.95 14.03 13.81
CA ARG A 124 -14.22 13.55 13.25
C ARG A 124 -14.22 12.05 13.03
N MET A 125 -13.14 11.50 12.45
CA MET A 125 -12.99 10.06 12.27
C MET A 125 -12.99 9.31 13.61
N ARG A 126 -12.30 9.83 14.63
CA ARG A 126 -12.29 9.24 15.98
C ARG A 126 -13.68 9.25 16.62
N ASP A 127 -14.43 10.33 16.46
CA ASP A 127 -15.78 10.44 16.99
C ASP A 127 -16.71 9.43 16.32
N TYR A 128 -16.59 9.23 15.00
CA TYR A 128 -17.32 8.19 14.28
C TYR A 128 -17.06 6.79 14.83
N TYR A 129 -15.80 6.44 15.07
CA TYR A 129 -15.47 5.16 15.68
C TYR A 129 -16.01 5.01 17.11
N LYS A 130 -16.03 6.08 17.92
CA LYS A 130 -16.64 6.05 19.26
C LYS A 130 -18.14 5.81 19.18
N THR A 131 -18.85 6.56 18.32
CA THR A 131 -20.29 6.42 18.14
C THR A 131 -20.70 5.01 17.72
N VAL A 132 -19.94 4.40 16.80
CA VAL A 132 -20.20 3.02 16.33
C VAL A 132 -19.94 1.99 17.42
N LYS A 133 -18.94 2.22 18.27
CA LYS A 133 -18.64 1.34 19.40
C LYS A 133 -19.74 1.39 20.46
N GLU A 134 -20.36 2.56 20.64
CA GLU A 134 -21.41 2.77 21.64
C GLU A 134 -22.80 2.33 21.14
N ASN A 135 -23.11 2.52 19.85
CA ASN A 135 -24.43 2.23 19.30
C ASN A 135 -24.36 1.66 17.87
N ASP A 136 -25.04 0.54 17.64
CA ASP A 136 -25.27 -0.02 16.32
C ASP A 136 -26.60 0.53 15.76
N SER A 137 -26.50 1.45 14.80
CA SER A 137 -27.62 2.21 14.25
C SER A 137 -27.37 2.50 12.77
N ILE A 138 -28.42 2.90 12.07
CA ILE A 138 -28.31 3.29 10.66
C ILE A 138 -27.35 4.49 10.50
N GLU A 139 -27.31 5.42 11.46
CA GLU A 139 -26.43 6.59 11.40
C GLU A 139 -24.96 6.21 11.65
N SER A 140 -24.69 5.30 12.58
CA SER A 140 -23.34 4.78 12.79
C SER A 140 -22.84 3.99 11.58
N ALA A 141 -23.72 3.27 10.87
CA ALA A 141 -23.37 2.65 9.59
C ALA A 141 -23.01 3.68 8.50
N LYS A 142 -23.72 4.82 8.41
CA LYS A 142 -23.36 5.91 7.48
C LYS A 142 -22.00 6.52 7.81
N HIS A 143 -21.69 6.75 9.08
CA HIS A 143 -20.37 7.25 9.51
C HIS A 143 -19.24 6.30 9.07
N MET A 144 -19.42 4.99 9.24
CA MET A 144 -18.43 4.00 8.78
C MET A 144 -18.30 3.95 7.26
N ARG A 145 -19.40 4.12 6.53
CA ARG A 145 -19.36 4.27 5.09
C ARG A 145 -18.54 5.50 4.67
N GLU A 146 -18.72 6.64 5.32
CA GLU A 146 -17.95 7.85 5.00
C GLU A 146 -16.45 7.66 5.26
N VAL A 147 -16.08 7.00 6.35
CA VAL A 147 -14.67 6.64 6.64
C VAL A 147 -14.11 5.71 5.57
N ALA A 148 -14.88 4.70 5.15
CA ALA A 148 -14.46 3.77 4.11
C ALA A 148 -14.27 4.48 2.76
N GLU A 149 -15.20 5.35 2.37
CA GLU A 149 -15.10 6.16 1.16
C GLU A 149 -13.86 7.06 1.17
N TYR A 150 -13.57 7.73 2.30
CA TYR A 150 -12.34 8.51 2.49
C TYR A 150 -11.07 7.66 2.25
N CYS A 151 -10.99 6.49 2.88
CA CYS A 151 -9.83 5.60 2.76
C CYS A 151 -9.63 5.09 1.33
N ILE A 152 -10.72 4.73 0.64
CA ILE A 152 -10.69 4.27 -0.76
C ILE A 152 -10.18 5.38 -1.68
N ILE A 153 -10.70 6.61 -1.51
CA ILE A 153 -10.27 7.77 -2.32
C ILE A 153 -8.78 8.03 -2.08
N ASP A 154 -8.31 8.06 -0.84
CA ASP A 154 -6.90 8.31 -0.54
C ASP A 154 -5.97 7.26 -1.16
N ALA A 155 -6.33 5.97 -1.07
CA ALA A 155 -5.56 4.89 -1.69
C ALA A 155 -5.52 5.01 -3.22
N LEU A 156 -6.67 5.28 -3.86
CA LEU A 156 -6.76 5.46 -5.30
C LEU A 156 -5.96 6.66 -5.79
N ARG A 157 -6.03 7.79 -5.08
CA ARG A 157 -5.28 9.00 -5.41
C ARG A 157 -3.76 8.80 -5.36
N CYS A 158 -3.27 8.05 -4.38
CA CYS A 158 -1.87 7.65 -4.32
C CYS A 158 -1.46 6.85 -5.58
N GLN A 159 -2.26 5.89 -6.02
CA GLN A 159 -1.98 5.11 -7.22
C GLN A 159 -2.03 5.96 -8.50
N GLN A 160 -3.02 6.85 -8.63
CA GLN A 160 -3.14 7.75 -9.78
C GLN A 160 -1.93 8.68 -9.91
N LEU A 161 -1.39 9.18 -8.80
CA LEU A 161 -0.16 9.97 -8.79
C LEU A 161 1.02 9.17 -9.35
N MET A 162 1.20 7.92 -8.91
CA MET A 162 2.28 7.06 -9.39
C MET A 162 2.20 6.80 -10.90
N VAL A 163 0.99 6.58 -11.42
CA VAL A 163 0.74 6.39 -12.85
C VAL A 163 0.97 7.68 -13.63
N LYS A 164 0.46 8.81 -13.14
CA LYS A 164 0.55 10.12 -13.81
C LYS A 164 2.00 10.58 -14.00
N ARG A 165 2.90 10.23 -13.09
CA ARG A 165 4.34 10.55 -13.15
C ARG A 165 5.21 9.38 -13.58
N ASN A 166 4.62 8.28 -14.06
CA ASN A 166 5.33 7.12 -14.63
C ASN A 166 6.44 6.49 -13.75
N VAL A 167 6.44 6.76 -12.44
CA VAL A 167 7.61 6.54 -11.57
C VAL A 167 8.09 5.09 -11.55
N ILE A 168 7.16 4.13 -11.63
CA ILE A 168 7.52 2.71 -11.61
C ILE A 168 8.30 2.34 -12.87
N ASN A 169 7.87 2.83 -14.03
CA ASN A 169 8.55 2.54 -15.29
C ASN A 169 9.91 3.26 -15.34
N ASP A 170 9.99 4.50 -14.86
CA ASP A 170 11.25 5.24 -14.79
C ASP A 170 12.26 4.51 -13.89
N ASN A 171 11.83 4.03 -12.71
CA ASN A 171 12.69 3.23 -11.83
C ASN A 171 13.11 1.89 -12.48
N LYS A 172 12.23 1.26 -13.26
CA LYS A 172 12.55 0.02 -13.99
C LYS A 172 13.59 0.26 -15.08
N GLU A 173 13.51 1.38 -15.79
CA GLU A 173 14.50 1.76 -16.80
C GLU A 173 15.87 2.00 -16.15
N VAL A 174 15.91 2.77 -15.04
CA VAL A 174 17.15 2.98 -14.27
C VAL A 174 17.72 1.64 -13.78
N ALA A 175 16.89 0.76 -13.24
CA ALA A 175 17.31 -0.57 -12.80
C ALA A 175 17.92 -1.38 -13.95
N SER A 176 17.30 -1.34 -15.13
CA SER A 176 17.77 -2.05 -16.32
C SER A 176 19.09 -1.51 -16.86
N ILE A 177 19.28 -0.18 -16.86
CA ILE A 177 20.51 0.46 -17.37
C ILE A 177 21.67 0.23 -16.40
N ALA A 178 21.41 0.34 -15.10
CA ALA A 178 22.44 0.22 -14.06
C ALA A 178 22.69 -1.23 -13.60
N TYR A 179 21.92 -2.21 -14.10
CA TYR A 179 21.97 -3.62 -13.68
C TYR A 179 21.81 -3.79 -12.16
N VAL A 180 20.89 -3.03 -11.56
CA VAL A 180 20.58 -3.10 -10.13
C VAL A 180 19.14 -3.59 -9.90
N SER A 181 18.84 -3.97 -8.66
CA SER A 181 17.47 -4.31 -8.28
C SER A 181 16.54 -3.10 -8.42
N LEU A 182 15.25 -3.33 -8.68
CA LEU A 182 14.25 -2.25 -8.68
C LEU A 182 14.20 -1.52 -7.32
N PHE A 183 14.44 -2.26 -6.24
CA PHE A 183 14.57 -1.70 -4.90
C PHE A 183 15.73 -0.70 -4.82
N ASP A 184 16.93 -1.08 -5.27
CA ASP A 184 18.08 -0.17 -5.22
C ASP A 184 17.93 1.01 -6.16
N ALA A 185 17.29 0.83 -7.32
CA ALA A 185 16.93 1.93 -8.20
C ALA A 185 16.01 2.94 -7.49
N HIS A 186 14.97 2.46 -6.78
CA HIS A 186 14.07 3.35 -6.07
C HIS A 186 14.70 4.01 -4.83
N TYR A 187 15.41 3.25 -3.99
CA TYR A 187 15.88 3.71 -2.68
C TYR A 187 17.27 4.34 -2.71
N ARG A 188 18.17 3.90 -3.60
CA ARG A 188 19.59 4.30 -3.62
C ARG A 188 20.00 5.11 -4.85
N ALA A 189 19.35 4.95 -6.00
CA ALA A 189 19.73 5.67 -7.22
C ALA A 189 19.31 7.16 -7.19
N ASN A 190 19.88 7.92 -8.12
CA ASN A 190 19.75 9.39 -8.30
C ASN A 190 20.33 10.26 -7.18
N GLY A 191 21.06 9.65 -6.23
CA GLY A 191 21.96 10.39 -5.35
C GLY A 191 23.21 10.81 -6.11
N MET A 192 23.13 11.81 -7.00
CA MET A 192 24.35 12.41 -7.56
C MET A 192 25.26 12.84 -6.41
N ARG A 193 26.56 12.55 -6.56
CA ARG A 193 27.61 12.94 -5.61
C ARG A 193 27.80 14.45 -5.63
#